data_AF-A0A521CBW0-F1
#
_entry.id   AF-A0A521CBW0-F1
#
_cell.length_a   1.000
_cell.length_b   1.000
_cell.length_c   1.000
_cell.angle_alpha   90.00
_cell.angle_beta   90.00
_cell.angle_gamma   90.00
#
_symmetry.space_group_name_H-M   'P 1'
#
loop_
_entity.id
_entity.type
_entity.pdbx_description
1 polymer ?
#
loop_
_entity_poly.entity_id
_entity_poly.type
_entity_poly.pdbx_seq_one_letter_code
_entity_poly.pdbx_strand_id
1 'polypeptide(L)' 'MIDKTTVIIHSQLANMTLEKRREWFEREKEMGNPILKQISQAIRDCQTAR' A
#
# COMPACT_ATOMS: atom_id res chain seq x y z
N MET A 1 -16.28 27.80 7.62
CA MET A 1 -16.42 26.81 8.72
C MET A 1 -15.90 25.49 8.18
N ILE A 2 -14.87 24.92 8.80
CA ILE A 2 -14.31 23.63 8.38
C ILE A 2 -15.33 22.57 8.79
N ASP A 3 -15.91 21.88 7.81
CA ASP A 3 -16.72 20.70 8.09
C ASP A 3 -15.83 19.66 8.79
N LYS A 4 -16.36 19.00 9.81
CA LYS A 4 -15.66 17.89 10.44
C LYS A 4 -15.96 16.65 9.62
N THR A 5 -15.17 16.40 8.59
CA THR A 5 -15.26 15.16 7.81
C THR A 5 -14.57 14.02 8.57
N THR A 6 -15.33 13.01 8.99
CA THR A 6 -14.82 11.78 9.58
C THR A 6 -14.65 10.73 8.49
N VAL A 7 -13.41 10.33 8.21
CA VAL A 7 -13.12 9.24 7.26
C VAL A 7 -13.07 7.93 8.02
N ILE A 8 -14.02 7.03 7.75
CA ILE A 8 -14.05 5.68 8.31
C ILE A 8 -13.46 4.72 7.27
N ILE A 9 -12.34 4.07 7.62
CA ILE A 9 -11.64 3.14 6.71
C ILE A 9 -12.04 1.71 7.04
N HIS A 10 -12.83 1.09 6.16
CA HIS A 10 -13.25 -0.32 6.30
C HIS A 10 -12.23 -1.33 5.73
N SER A 11 -11.00 -0.90 5.42
CA SER A 11 -9.97 -1.79 4.89
C SER A 11 -9.35 -2.66 5.97
N GLN A 12 -9.44 -3.98 5.80
CA GLN A 12 -8.77 -4.93 6.69
C GLN A 12 -7.25 -4.69 6.73
N LEU A 13 -6.64 -4.34 5.60
CA LEU A 13 -5.21 -4.03 5.51
C LEU A 13 -4.82 -2.80 6.34
N ALA A 14 -5.67 -1.77 6.34
CA ALA A 14 -5.46 -0.57 7.14
C ALA A 14 -5.54 -0.86 8.64
N ASN A 15 -6.42 -1.80 9.03
CA ASN A 15 -6.62 -2.22 10.42
C ASN A 15 -5.70 -3.37 10.86
N MET A 16 -4.81 -3.88 10.00
CA MET A 16 -3.79 -4.87 10.39
C MET A 16 -2.71 -4.25 11.25
N THR A 17 -2.17 -5.04 12.20
CA THR A 17 -0.94 -4.69 12.92
C THR A 17 0.24 -4.60 11.95
N LEU A 18 1.31 -3.93 12.38
CA LEU A 18 2.49 -3.71 11.55
C LEU A 18 3.12 -5.03 11.08
N GLU A 19 3.19 -6.01 11.97
CA GLU A 19 3.75 -7.34 11.71
C GLU A 19 2.93 -8.07 10.66
N LYS A 20 1.61 -8.12 10.85
CA LYS A 20 0.68 -8.81 9.95
C LYS A 20 0.64 -8.15 8.57
N ARG A 21 0.75 -6.83 8.51
CA ARG A 21 0.86 -6.07 7.26
C ARG A 21 2.15 -6.41 6.51
N ARG A 22 3.28 -6.56 7.22
CA ARG A 22 4.55 -6.97 6.61
C ARG A 22 4.47 -8.38 6.05
N GLU A 23 3.92 -9.33 6.79
CA GLU A 23 3.71 -10.70 6.31
C GLU A 23 2.77 -10.77 5.09
N TRP A 24 1.70 -9.97 5.10
CA TRP A 24 0.82 -9.84 3.94
C TRP A 24 1.58 -9.31 2.72
N PHE A 25 2.40 -8.27 2.91
CA PHE A 25 3.18 -7.67 1.83
C PHE A 25 4.17 -8.66 1.21
N GLU A 26 4.93 -9.41 2.03
CA GLU A 26 5.88 -10.39 1.49
C GLU A 26 5.16 -11.52 0.72
N ARG A 27 4.03 -12.03 1.26
CA ARG A 27 3.22 -13.03 0.55
C ARG A 27 2.71 -12.52 -0.79
N GLU A 28 2.13 -11.32 -0.83
CA GLU A 28 1.61 -10.74 -2.06
C GLU A 28 2.70 -10.45 -3.10
N LYS A 29 3.88 -10.09 -2.62
CA LYS A 29 5.07 -9.90 -3.47
C LYS A 29 5.52 -11.22 -4.09
N GLU A 30 5.57 -12.31 -3.33
CA GLU A 30 5.88 -13.66 -3.82
C GLU A 30 4.83 -14.17 -4.81
N MET A 31 3.56 -13.92 -4.53
CA MET A 31 2.45 -14.23 -5.44
C MET A 31 2.42 -13.34 -6.68
N GLY A 32 3.25 -12.30 -6.72
CA GLY A 32 3.43 -11.44 -7.87
C GLY A 32 2.27 -10.47 -8.11
N ASN A 33 1.67 -9.94 -7.04
CA ASN A 33 0.56 -9.00 -7.09
C ASN A 33 0.84 -7.85 -8.09
N PRO A 34 -0.03 -7.64 -9.09
CA PRO A 34 0.19 -6.66 -10.15
C PRO A 34 0.21 -5.21 -9.65
N ILE A 35 -0.47 -4.90 -8.55
CA ILE A 35 -0.49 -3.57 -7.94
C ILE A 35 0.86 -3.27 -7.29
N LEU A 36 1.42 -4.21 -6.53
CA LEU A 36 2.74 -4.04 -5.92
C LEU A 36 3.84 -3.90 -6.97
N LYS A 37 3.73 -4.64 -8.08
CA LYS A 37 4.63 -4.49 -9.24
C LYS A 37 4.53 -3.10 -9.86
N GLN A 38 3.34 -2.59 -10.09
CA GLN A 38 3.12 -1.24 -10.65
C GLN A 38 3.67 -0.15 -9.73
N ILE A 39 3.44 -0.24 -8.42
CA ILE A 39 4.00 0.70 -7.45
C ILE A 39 5.53 0.66 -7.48
N SER A 40 6.11 -0.55 -7.49
CA SER A 40 7.56 -0.71 -7.57
C SER A 40 8.14 -0.12 -8.86
N GLN A 41 7.42 -0.26 -9.98
CA GLN A 41 7.82 0.32 -11.24
C GLN A 41 7.76 1.84 -11.22
N ALA A 42 6.66 2.42 -10.72
CA ALA A 42 6.50 3.87 -10.60
C ALA A 42 7.60 4.50 -9.72
N ILE A 43 8.00 3.82 -8.63
CA ILE A 43 9.12 4.27 -7.79
C ILE A 43 10.43 4.26 -8.59
N ARG A 44 10.72 3.18 -9.32
CA ARG A 44 11.90 3.10 -10.19
C ARG A 44 11.89 4.22 -11.22
N ASP A 45 10.79 4.38 -11.95
CA ASP A 45 10.63 5.40 -12.98
C ASP A 45 10.89 6.80 -12.41
N CYS A 46 10.35 7.11 -11.23
CA CYS A 46 10.60 8.38 -10.53
C CYS A 46 12.08 8.58 -10.15
N GLN A 47 12.77 7.52 -9.72
CA GLN A 47 14.20 7.57 -9.40
C GLN A 47 15.10 7.73 -10.64
N THR A 48 14.75 7.09 -11.76
CA THR A 48 15.49 7.20 -13.03
C THR A 48 15.15 8.43 -13.86
N ALA A 49 14.03 9.11 -13.59
CA ALA A 49 13.66 10.36 -14.23
C ALA A 49 14.41 11.59 -13.68
N ARG A 50 15.37 11.39 -12.78
CA ARG A 50 16.19 12.41 -12.13
C ARG A 50 17.63 12.32 -12.60
#